data_AF-A0A454VXF8-F1
#
_entry.id   AF-A0A454VXF8-F1
#
_cell.length_a   1.000
_cell.length_b   1.000
_cell.length_c   1.000
_cell.angle_alpha   90.00
_cell.angle_beta   90.00
_cell.angle_gamma   90.00
#
_symmetry.space_group_name_H-M   'P 1'
#
loop_
_entity.id
_entity.type
_entity.pdbx_description
1 polymer ?
#
loop_
_entity_poly.entity_id
_entity_poly.type
_entity_poly.pdbx_seq_one_letter_code
_entity_poly.pdbx_strand_id
1 'polypeptide(L)'
;ATLVAARARLMEALPDGGAMIAVQATEEEVRKHLVDGVDIAAVNGPRSVVISGAVEAVTEVAAHFERTTRLKVSHAFHSPLMEPMLAEFGKIAAELTYHAPVLPVVSNVTGRLAEPGDFQDPEYWVRHVRGTVRYHDGIRTLEGEGVR
;
A
#
# COMPACT_ATOMS: atom_id res chain seq x y z
N ALA A 1 11.62 17.70 1.75
CA ALA A 1 10.61 16.93 1.00
C ALA A 1 11.23 15.81 0.13
N THR A 2 12.51 15.45 0.32
CA THR A 2 13.27 14.54 -0.56
C THR A 2 12.61 13.19 -0.78
N LEU A 3 12.21 12.50 0.30
CA LEU A 3 11.64 11.14 0.21
C LEU A 3 10.35 11.10 -0.63
N VAL A 4 9.43 12.03 -0.37
CA VAL A 4 8.15 12.10 -1.10
C VAL A 4 8.36 12.46 -2.57
N ALA A 5 9.24 13.44 -2.85
CA ALA A 5 9.55 13.85 -4.21
C ALA A 5 10.23 12.71 -5.01
N ALA A 6 11.17 12.01 -4.38
CA ALA A 6 11.83 10.85 -4.98
C ALA A 6 10.82 9.74 -5.28
N ARG A 7 9.94 9.40 -4.33
CA ARG A 7 8.87 8.41 -4.54
C ARG A 7 8.00 8.77 -5.73
N ALA A 8 7.51 10.00 -5.80
CA ALA A 8 6.64 10.46 -6.89
C ALA A 8 7.33 10.36 -8.25
N ARG A 9 8.54 10.92 -8.39
CA ARG A 9 9.33 10.88 -9.63
C ARG A 9 9.61 9.46 -10.09
N LEU A 10 9.97 8.58 -9.16
CA LEU A 10 10.30 7.20 -9.46
C LEU A 10 9.08 6.36 -9.82
N MET A 11 7.93 6.62 -9.19
CA MET A 11 6.66 5.99 -9.58
C MET A 11 6.18 6.46 -10.94
N GLU A 12 6.32 7.76 -11.23
CA GLU A 12 5.93 8.36 -12.51
C GLU A 12 6.75 7.83 -13.69
N ALA A 13 8.01 7.44 -13.46
CA ALA A 13 8.89 6.88 -14.47
C ALA A 13 8.65 5.39 -14.78
N LEU A 14 7.74 4.72 -14.05
CA LEU A 14 7.41 3.33 -14.31
C LEU A 14 6.58 3.22 -15.60
N PRO A 15 6.59 2.04 -16.26
CA PRO A 15 5.71 1.80 -17.40
C PRO A 15 4.23 1.91 -17.00
N ASP A 16 3.42 2.40 -17.93
CA ASP A 16 1.96 2.31 -17.88
C ASP A 16 1.51 0.83 -17.91
N GLY A 17 0.20 0.60 -17.75
CA GLY A 17 -0.41 -0.73 -17.82
C GLY A 17 -0.80 -1.33 -16.47
N GLY A 18 -0.66 -0.55 -15.39
CA GLY A 18 -1.22 -0.86 -14.09
C GLY A 18 -2.65 -0.32 -13.90
N ALA A 19 -3.43 -0.98 -13.06
CA ALA A 19 -4.69 -0.44 -12.56
C ALA A 19 -4.91 -0.78 -11.08
N MET A 20 -5.78 0.01 -10.45
CA MET A 20 -6.29 -0.25 -9.11
C MET A 20 -7.82 -0.29 -9.15
N ILE A 21 -8.42 -1.27 -8.47
CA ILE A 21 -9.86 -1.46 -8.43
C ILE A 21 -10.30 -1.58 -6.97
N ALA A 22 -11.24 -0.73 -6.56
CA ALA A 22 -11.93 -0.89 -5.29
C ALA A 22 -12.97 -2.01 -5.42
N VAL A 23 -13.04 -2.88 -4.43
CA VAL A 23 -13.89 -4.07 -4.38
C VAL A 23 -14.68 -4.05 -3.07
N GLN A 24 -16.00 -4.20 -3.16
CA GLN A 24 -16.86 -4.32 -1.98
C GLN A 24 -16.90 -5.78 -1.48
N ALA A 25 -15.79 -6.23 -0.89
CA ALA A 25 -15.61 -7.56 -0.32
C ALA A 25 -14.68 -7.49 0.88
N THR A 26 -14.68 -8.56 1.68
CA THR A 26 -13.69 -8.77 2.75
C THR A 26 -12.31 -9.08 2.17
N GLU A 27 -11.24 -8.87 2.95
CA GLU A 27 -9.88 -9.27 2.54
C GLU A 27 -9.81 -10.78 2.24
N GLU A 28 -10.47 -11.60 3.06
CA GLU A 28 -10.46 -13.07 2.92
C GLU A 28 -11.14 -13.52 1.61
N GLU A 29 -12.27 -12.92 1.24
CA GLU A 29 -12.94 -13.19 -0.04
C GLU A 29 -12.04 -12.81 -1.21
N VAL A 30 -11.39 -11.64 -1.17
CA VAL A 30 -10.46 -11.20 -2.22
C VAL A 30 -9.29 -12.16 -2.37
N ARG A 31 -8.69 -12.60 -1.26
CA ARG A 31 -7.55 -13.54 -1.28
C ARG A 31 -7.84 -14.87 -1.98
N LYS A 32 -9.08 -15.34 -1.98
CA LYS A 32 -9.50 -16.59 -2.65
C LYS A 32 -9.45 -16.49 -4.18
N HIS A 33 -9.47 -15.28 -4.72
CA HIS A 33 -9.51 -15.00 -6.16
C HIS A 33 -8.24 -14.32 -6.68
N LEU A 34 -7.24 -14.06 -5.83
CA LEU A 34 -5.99 -13.45 -6.29
C LEU A 34 -5.25 -14.37 -7.25
N VAL A 35 -4.66 -13.74 -8.26
CA VAL A 35 -3.79 -14.37 -9.25
C VAL A 35 -2.40 -13.73 -9.17
N ASP A 36 -1.40 -14.39 -9.75
CA ASP A 36 -0.04 -13.86 -9.83
C ASP A 36 -0.03 -12.46 -10.47
N GLY A 37 0.70 -11.53 -9.87
CA GLY A 37 0.79 -10.15 -10.36
C GLY A 37 -0.31 -9.20 -9.84
N VAL A 38 -1.27 -9.69 -9.05
CA VAL A 38 -2.29 -8.88 -8.39
C VAL A 38 -2.16 -8.98 -6.88
N ASP A 39 -2.06 -7.82 -6.23
CA ASP A 39 -2.00 -7.72 -4.77
C ASP A 39 -3.18 -6.93 -4.20
N ILE A 40 -3.40 -7.10 -2.91
CA ILE A 40 -4.25 -6.19 -2.14
C ILE A 40 -3.44 -4.94 -1.81
N ALA A 41 -3.77 -3.84 -2.46
CA ALA A 41 -3.15 -2.54 -2.22
C ALA A 41 -3.53 -1.94 -0.87
N ALA A 42 -4.80 -2.07 -0.47
CA ALA A 42 -5.32 -1.48 0.76
C ALA A 42 -6.51 -2.25 1.32
N VAL A 43 -6.60 -2.30 2.65
CA VAL A 43 -7.76 -2.75 3.40
C VAL A 43 -8.32 -1.54 4.16
N ASN A 44 -9.35 -0.92 3.59
CA ASN A 44 -9.92 0.34 4.08
C ASN A 44 -11.10 0.12 5.04
N GLY A 45 -11.68 -1.07 5.05
CA GLY A 45 -12.76 -1.44 5.95
C GLY A 45 -13.07 -2.93 5.87
N PRO A 46 -14.02 -3.42 6.68
CA PRO A 46 -14.36 -4.85 6.75
C PRO A 46 -14.85 -5.41 5.41
N ARG A 47 -15.44 -4.56 4.56
CA ARG A 47 -15.86 -4.90 3.19
C ARG A 47 -15.43 -3.86 2.15
N SER A 48 -14.28 -3.24 2.36
CA SER A 48 -13.75 -2.19 1.48
C SER A 48 -12.27 -2.44 1.25
N VAL A 49 -11.95 -3.06 0.12
CA VAL A 49 -10.60 -3.49 -0.25
C VAL A 49 -10.24 -2.88 -1.60
N VAL A 50 -8.96 -2.60 -1.82
CA VAL A 50 -8.44 -2.20 -3.14
C VAL A 50 -7.43 -3.23 -3.59
N ILE A 51 -7.61 -3.73 -4.80
CA ILE A 51 -6.63 -4.59 -5.50
C ILE A 51 -5.85 -3.78 -6.53
N SER A 52 -4.62 -4.17 -6.80
CA SER A 52 -3.76 -3.51 -7.79
C SER A 52 -2.83 -4.50 -8.49
N GLY A 53 -2.58 -4.25 -9.78
CA GLY A 53 -1.75 -5.10 -10.63
C GLY A 53 -1.82 -4.65 -12.09
N ALA A 54 -1.38 -5.51 -13.01
CA ALA A 54 -1.58 -5.30 -14.45
C ALA A 54 -3.08 -5.24 -14.79
N VAL A 55 -3.46 -4.40 -15.76
CA VAL A 55 -4.86 -4.11 -16.12
C VAL A 55 -5.67 -5.40 -16.34
N GLU A 56 -5.15 -6.32 -17.14
CA GLU A 56 -5.86 -7.55 -17.50
C GLU A 56 -6.09 -8.44 -16.28
N ALA A 57 -5.04 -8.67 -15.49
CA ALA A 57 -5.08 -9.53 -14.31
C ALA A 57 -5.97 -8.94 -13.20
N VAL A 58 -5.88 -7.64 -12.92
CA VAL A 58 -6.73 -7.02 -11.90
C VAL A 58 -8.20 -6.99 -12.33
N THR A 59 -8.48 -6.87 -13.63
CA THR A 59 -9.84 -6.97 -14.18
C THR A 59 -10.39 -8.39 -14.08
N GLU A 60 -9.57 -9.42 -14.28
CA GLU A 60 -9.96 -10.83 -14.05
C GLU A 60 -10.38 -11.06 -12.59
N VAL A 61 -9.54 -10.66 -11.62
CA VAL A 61 -9.87 -10.78 -10.19
C VAL A 61 -11.15 -10.01 -9.86
N ALA A 62 -11.30 -8.79 -10.39
CA ALA A 62 -12.48 -7.95 -10.14
C ALA A 62 -13.78 -8.54 -10.68
N ALA A 63 -13.73 -9.38 -11.73
CA ALA A 63 -14.92 -9.99 -12.34
C ALA A 63 -15.62 -11.00 -11.42
N HIS A 64 -14.95 -11.47 -10.36
CA HIS A 64 -15.55 -12.32 -9.33
C HIS A 64 -16.46 -11.57 -8.34
N PHE A 65 -16.53 -10.24 -8.41
CA PHE A 65 -17.25 -9.41 -7.45
C PHE A 65 -18.30 -8.53 -8.14
N GLU A 66 -19.50 -8.45 -7.55
CA GLU A 66 -20.61 -7.69 -8.12
C GLU A 66 -20.39 -6.17 -8.10
N ARG A 67 -19.69 -5.66 -7.07
CA ARG A 67 -19.53 -4.22 -6.82
C ARG A 67 -18.07 -3.83 -6.81
N THR A 68 -17.60 -3.35 -7.95
CA THR A 68 -16.23 -2.88 -8.16
C THR A 68 -16.21 -1.48 -8.76
N THR A 69 -15.12 -0.75 -8.55
CA THR A 69 -14.92 0.59 -9.13
C THR A 69 -13.45 0.78 -9.48
N ARG A 70 -13.15 0.99 -10.77
CA ARG A 70 -11.80 1.33 -11.21
C ARG A 70 -11.42 2.73 -10.72
N LEU A 71 -10.27 2.84 -10.07
CA LEU A 71 -9.76 4.10 -9.55
C LEU A 71 -9.12 4.93 -10.67
N LYS A 72 -9.28 6.25 -10.60
CA LYS A 72 -8.66 7.21 -11.53
C LYS A 72 -7.23 7.51 -11.07
N VAL A 73 -6.33 6.58 -11.35
CA VAL A 73 -4.89 6.66 -11.01
C VAL A 73 -4.06 6.27 -12.21
N SER A 74 -2.81 6.72 -12.26
CA SER A 74 -1.90 6.42 -13.37
C SER A 74 -1.26 5.04 -13.28
N HIS A 75 -1.04 4.52 -12.07
CA HIS A 75 -0.28 3.28 -11.83
C HIS A 75 -0.98 2.36 -10.82
N ALA A 76 -0.52 1.11 -10.79
CA ALA A 76 -0.91 0.12 -9.79
C ALA A 76 -0.05 0.23 -8.52
N PHE A 77 -0.32 1.22 -7.67
CA PHE A 77 0.43 1.38 -6.41
C PHE A 77 0.25 0.15 -5.49
N HIS A 78 1.23 -0.10 -4.62
CA HIS A 78 1.21 -1.21 -3.66
C HIS A 78 1.06 -2.60 -4.33
N SER A 79 1.71 -2.79 -5.48
CA SER A 79 1.69 -4.02 -6.29
C SER A 79 3.12 -4.42 -6.73
N PRO A 80 3.29 -5.60 -7.36
CA PRO A 80 4.58 -5.99 -7.94
C PRO A 80 5.09 -5.01 -9.00
N LEU A 81 4.20 -4.24 -9.65
CA LEU A 81 4.60 -3.22 -10.63
C LEU A 81 5.41 -2.07 -10.02
N MET A 82 5.49 -1.96 -8.68
CA MET A 82 6.37 -1.01 -8.00
C MET A 82 7.82 -1.53 -7.85
N GLU A 83 8.07 -2.83 -8.03
CA GLU A 83 9.39 -3.44 -7.79
C GLU A 83 10.55 -2.79 -8.56
N PRO A 84 10.41 -2.37 -9.85
CA PRO A 84 11.52 -1.79 -10.59
C PRO A 84 12.10 -0.52 -9.97
N MET A 85 11.29 0.25 -9.21
CA MET A 85 11.76 1.49 -8.59
C MET A 85 12.32 1.33 -7.18
N LEU A 86 12.07 0.20 -6.51
CA LEU A 86 12.34 0.04 -5.07
C LEU A 86 13.82 0.16 -4.73
N ALA A 87 14.71 -0.37 -5.59
CA ALA A 87 16.15 -0.32 -5.34
C ALA A 87 16.70 1.10 -5.37
N GLU A 88 16.27 1.95 -6.31
CA GLU A 88 16.68 3.36 -6.36
C GLU A 88 16.04 4.15 -5.21
N PHE A 89 14.77 3.89 -4.93
CA PHE A 89 14.07 4.52 -3.81
C PHE A 89 14.75 4.22 -2.47
N GLY A 90 15.16 2.96 -2.25
CA GLY A 90 15.87 2.53 -1.04
C GLY A 90 17.22 3.22 -0.84
N LYS A 91 17.99 3.44 -1.93
CA LYS A 91 19.25 4.21 -1.85
C LYS A 91 19.00 5.63 -1.37
N ILE A 92 18.00 6.31 -1.93
CA ILE A 92 17.64 7.68 -1.53
C ILE A 92 17.14 7.72 -0.09
N ALA A 93 16.32 6.73 0.32
CA ALA A 93 15.85 6.63 1.70
C ALA A 93 17.02 6.47 2.69
N ALA A 94 18.03 5.67 2.35
CA ALA A 94 19.19 5.43 3.21
C ALA A 94 20.10 6.66 3.42
N GLU A 95 20.01 7.68 2.57
CA GLU A 95 20.78 8.93 2.69
C GLU A 95 20.14 9.92 3.67
N LEU A 96 18.93 9.65 4.15
CA LEU A 96 18.20 10.56 5.04
C LEU A 96 18.49 10.27 6.51
N THR A 97 18.54 11.34 7.30
CA THR A 97 18.55 11.22 8.76
C THR A 97 17.14 11.10 9.29
N TYR A 98 16.88 10.03 10.04
CA TYR A 98 15.60 9.79 10.68
C TYR A 98 15.68 10.00 12.19
N HIS A 99 14.61 10.53 12.76
CA HIS A 99 14.46 10.70 14.21
C HIS A 99 13.24 9.92 14.67
N ALA A 100 13.31 9.41 15.90
CA ALA A 100 12.18 8.76 16.52
C ALA A 100 10.98 9.72 16.58
N PRO A 101 9.75 9.25 16.26
CA PRO A 101 8.57 10.08 16.40
C PRO A 101 8.35 10.43 17.87
N VAL A 102 8.00 11.69 18.14
CA VAL A 102 7.73 12.18 19.51
C VAL A 102 6.31 11.85 19.98
N LEU A 103 5.42 11.50 19.06
CA LEU A 103 4.05 11.03 19.32
C LEU A 103 3.92 9.59 18.82
N PRO A 104 3.10 8.75 19.47
CA PRO A 104 2.75 7.44 18.94
C PRO A 104 2.12 7.59 17.55
N VAL A 105 2.53 6.72 16.63
CA VAL A 105 1.99 6.69 15.27
C VAL A 105 1.62 5.25 14.95
N VAL A 106 0.47 5.07 14.32
CA VAL A 106 0.06 3.77 13.78
C VAL A 106 0.65 3.60 12.39
N SER A 107 1.36 2.51 12.16
CA SER A 107 1.96 2.21 10.86
C SER A 107 0.90 1.75 9.86
N ASN A 108 0.93 2.30 8.65
CA ASN A 108 0.12 1.82 7.53
C ASN A 108 0.52 0.41 7.05
N VAL A 109 1.75 -0.05 7.34
CA VAL A 109 2.22 -1.37 6.90
C VAL A 109 1.69 -2.46 7.82
N THR A 110 1.67 -2.21 9.13
CA THR A 110 1.29 -3.22 10.13
C THR A 110 -0.12 -3.03 10.67
N GLY A 111 -0.68 -1.83 10.57
CA GLY A 111 -1.96 -1.46 11.19
C GLY A 111 -1.88 -1.33 12.71
N ARG A 112 -0.67 -1.36 13.30
CA ARG A 112 -0.41 -1.31 14.74
C ARG A 112 0.40 -0.08 15.10
N LEU A 113 0.49 0.25 16.39
CA LEU A 113 1.46 1.25 16.88
C LEU A 113 2.86 0.87 16.38
N ALA A 114 3.58 1.84 15.84
CA ALA A 114 4.93 1.67 15.35
C ALA A 114 5.86 1.33 16.51
N GLU A 115 6.72 0.35 16.32
CA GLU A 115 7.74 -0.03 17.29
C GLU A 115 8.91 0.95 17.25
N PRO A 116 9.67 1.09 18.35
CA PRO A 116 10.88 1.90 18.35
C PRO A 116 11.84 1.48 17.22
N GLY A 117 12.21 2.42 16.36
CA GLY A 117 13.09 2.16 15.22
C GLY A 117 12.37 1.95 13.87
N ASP A 118 11.07 1.64 13.84
CA ASP A 118 10.35 1.34 12.59
C ASP A 118 10.52 2.45 11.55
N PHE A 119 10.25 3.70 11.93
CA PHE A 119 10.32 4.83 10.99
C PHE A 119 11.73 5.38 10.80
N GLN A 120 12.69 4.86 11.56
CA GLN A 120 14.10 5.19 11.46
C GLN A 120 14.85 4.23 10.54
N ASP A 121 14.22 3.10 10.20
CA ASP A 121 14.71 2.15 9.21
C ASP A 121 14.31 2.63 7.79
N PRO A 122 15.28 2.92 6.90
CA PRO A 122 15.00 3.23 5.49
C PRO A 122 14.17 2.15 4.79
N GLU A 123 14.38 0.88 5.14
CA GLU A 123 13.68 -0.25 4.53
C GLU A 123 12.19 -0.26 4.88
N TYR A 124 11.78 0.38 5.98
CA TYR A 124 10.36 0.59 6.26
C TYR A 124 9.66 1.33 5.12
N TRP A 125 10.31 2.33 4.53
CA TRP A 125 9.72 3.13 3.47
C TRP A 125 9.64 2.37 2.15
N VAL A 126 10.59 1.46 1.88
CA VAL A 126 10.52 0.52 0.76
C VAL A 126 9.36 -0.46 0.95
N ARG A 127 9.24 -1.06 2.14
CA ARG A 127 8.10 -1.90 2.52
C ARG A 127 6.78 -1.15 2.40
N HIS A 128 6.74 0.13 2.77
CA HIS A 128 5.54 0.97 2.66
C HIS A 128 5.12 1.24 1.22
N VAL A 129 6.04 1.31 0.26
CA VAL A 129 5.70 1.44 -1.17
C VAL A 129 5.05 0.17 -1.70
N ARG A 130 5.60 -0.99 -1.32
CA ARG A 130 5.25 -2.30 -1.89
C ARG A 130 4.09 -3.00 -1.18
N GLY A 131 3.98 -2.82 0.14
CA GLY A 131 3.04 -3.54 1.00
C GLY A 131 1.63 -2.94 1.02
N THR A 132 0.68 -3.78 1.45
CA THR A 132 -0.73 -3.41 1.68
C THR A 132 -0.87 -2.31 2.73
N VAL A 133 -1.69 -1.30 2.46
CA VAL A 133 -2.11 -0.29 3.43
C VAL A 133 -3.17 -0.87 4.37
N ARG A 134 -2.81 -1.08 5.64
CA ARG A 134 -3.64 -1.62 6.73
C ARG A 134 -4.47 -0.53 7.42
N TYR A 135 -5.20 0.27 6.65
CA TYR A 135 -5.95 1.42 7.18
C TYR A 135 -7.01 1.01 8.21
N HIS A 136 -7.83 -0.01 7.89
CA HIS A 136 -8.89 -0.46 8.79
C HIS A 136 -8.33 -0.95 10.13
N ASP A 137 -7.26 -1.74 10.09
CA ASP A 137 -6.57 -2.21 11.28
C ASP A 137 -6.00 -1.04 12.08
N GLY A 138 -5.47 -0.02 11.39
CA GLY A 138 -4.96 1.18 12.04
C GLY A 138 -6.02 1.99 12.77
N ILE A 139 -7.22 2.15 12.18
CA ILE A 139 -8.35 2.78 12.87
C ILE A 139 -8.77 1.98 14.10
N ARG A 140 -8.84 0.64 14.00
CA ARG A 140 -9.16 -0.22 15.15
C ARG A 140 -8.11 -0.12 16.26
N THR A 141 -6.83 0.01 15.89
CA THR A 141 -5.75 0.26 16.86
C THR A 141 -5.99 1.59 17.59
N LEU A 142 -6.29 2.67 16.86
CA LEU A 142 -6.58 3.98 17.46
C LEU A 142 -7.79 3.94 18.41
N GLU A 143 -8.88 3.25 18.02
CA GLU A 143 -10.05 3.03 18.88
C GLU A 143 -9.68 2.27 20.16
N GLY A 144 -8.84 1.24 20.04
CA GLY A 144 -8.31 0.46 21.17
C GLY A 144 -7.46 1.29 22.14
N GLU A 145 -6.74 2.29 21.62
CA GLU A 145 -5.99 3.29 22.39
C GLU A 145 -6.90 4.43 22.93
N GLY A 146 -8.21 4.38 22.67
CA GLY A 146 -9.20 5.32 23.21
C GLY A 146 -9.41 6.60 22.38
N VAL A 147 -8.88 6.67 21.16
CA VAL A 147 -9.14 7.77 20.22
C VAL A 147 -10.52 7.58 19.59
N ARG A 148 -11.36 8.63 19.58
CA ARG A 148 -12.74 8.62 19.08
C ARG A 148 -13.01 9.76 18.12
#